data_AF-A0AAJ3TPK3-F1
#
_entry.id   AF-A0AAJ3TPK3-F1
#
_cell.length_a   1.000
_cell.length_b   1.000
_cell.length_c   1.000
_cell.angle_alpha   90.00
_cell.angle_beta   90.00
_cell.angle_gamma   90.00
#
_symmetry.space_group_name_H-M   'P 1'
#
loop_
_entity.id
_entity.type
_entity.pdbx_description
1 polymer ?
#
loop_
_entity_poly.entity_id
_entity_poly.type
_entity_poly.pdbx_seq_one_letter_code
_entity_poly.pdbx_strand_id
1 'polypeptide(L)'
;MKIFKKIVLAFLGVLVLAIISGYIYFDRKFTPEDNYLTIEKESGKIPITWLGENKNVLLLPIHFYGDSSVYYLQFDTGAPYTLFYAGAIKNIKGVVSSNERSKATFYLGNTKVTSDKFIIKDTGEDSDKKDPLKIIGTLGADILEDRKTLINFRENNIVFNLTDTPVGFGKNLADFTFKKRHIIIPAMLKGNKEKFLYDSGTSAYELLTSKEIWESLKSKDSKVSKEKANSWQNVLITYTAKTDNLIKIGSKDIPLNNVTYVEGFSQAQYSMMKFSGMTGMLGNKVFLNNRMYIDCINNKIGID
;
A
#
# COMPACT_ATOMS: atom_id res chain seq x y z
N MET A 1 -8.52 30.50 45.96
CA MET A 1 -8.90 29.17 45.44
C MET A 1 -9.96 29.17 44.31
N LYS A 2 -11.10 29.88 44.43
CA LYS A 2 -12.18 29.83 43.41
C LYS A 2 -11.76 30.38 42.04
N ILE A 3 -11.01 31.49 41.99
CA ILE A 3 -10.54 32.12 40.75
C ILE A 3 -9.51 31.23 40.04
N PHE A 4 -8.54 30.69 40.77
CA PHE A 4 -7.56 29.75 40.23
C PHE A 4 -8.20 28.50 39.63
N LYS A 5 -9.21 27.91 40.31
CA LYS A 5 -9.99 26.79 39.76
C LYS A 5 -10.69 27.16 38.44
N LYS A 6 -11.27 28.36 38.34
CA LYS A 6 -11.91 28.83 37.10
C LYS A 6 -10.89 29.03 35.96
N ILE A 7 -9.70 29.56 36.25
CA ILE A 7 -8.62 29.73 35.26
C ILE A 7 -8.15 28.37 34.75
N VAL A 8 -7.90 27.41 35.65
CA VAL A 8 -7.50 26.05 35.28
C VAL A 8 -8.58 25.35 34.44
N LEU A 9 -9.86 25.47 34.83
CA LEU A 9 -10.98 24.92 34.06
C LEU A 9 -11.10 25.55 32.67
N ALA A 10 -10.93 26.87 32.56
CA ALA A 10 -10.96 27.57 31.28
C ALA A 10 -9.79 27.15 30.38
N PHE A 11 -8.57 27.05 30.94
CA PHE A 11 -7.40 26.57 30.23
C PHE A 11 -7.56 25.12 29.76
N LEU A 12 -8.08 24.23 30.62
CA LEU A 12 -8.38 22.85 30.26
C LEU A 12 -9.41 22.78 29.14
N GLY A 13 -10.44 23.62 29.20
CA GLY A 13 -11.44 23.74 28.14
C GLY A 13 -10.83 24.13 26.79
N VAL A 14 -9.97 25.14 26.77
CA VAL A 14 -9.24 25.56 25.56
C VAL A 14 -8.30 24.46 25.06
N LEU A 15 -7.59 23.78 25.95
CA LEU A 15 -6.68 22.69 25.58
C LEU A 15 -7.44 21.51 24.95
N VAL A 16 -8.56 21.11 25.53
CA VAL A 16 -9.43 20.05 24.99
C VAL A 16 -9.96 20.45 23.61
N LEU A 17 -10.42 21.70 23.45
CA LEU A 17 -10.88 22.21 22.15
C LEU A 17 -9.76 22.24 21.11
N ALA A 18 -8.54 22.60 21.50
CA ALA A 18 -7.37 22.60 20.61
C ALA A 18 -7.00 21.18 20.17
N ILE A 19 -7.04 20.21 21.10
CA ILE A 19 -6.80 18.79 20.80
C ILE A 19 -7.87 18.25 19.85
N ILE A 20 -9.16 18.51 20.12
CA ILE A 20 -10.27 18.07 19.25
C ILE A 20 -10.17 18.71 17.87
N SER A 21 -9.95 20.02 17.80
CA SER A 21 -9.83 20.74 16.53
C SER A 21 -8.62 20.28 15.73
N GLY A 22 -7.49 20.07 16.41
CA GLY A 22 -6.29 19.50 15.81
C GLY A 22 -6.54 18.08 15.28
N TYR A 23 -7.19 17.22 16.07
CA TYR A 23 -7.58 15.88 15.65
C TYR A 23 -8.46 15.91 14.40
N ILE A 24 -9.52 16.72 14.38
CA ILE A 24 -10.42 16.86 13.22
C ILE A 24 -9.66 17.37 12.00
N TYR A 25 -8.79 18.36 12.17
CA TYR A 25 -7.99 18.91 11.08
C TYR A 25 -7.07 17.85 10.47
N PHE A 26 -6.31 17.11 11.28
CA PHE A 26 -5.43 16.06 10.80
C PHE A 26 -6.20 14.88 10.22
N ASP A 27 -7.31 14.49 10.85
CA ASP A 27 -8.15 13.41 10.35
C ASP A 27 -8.66 13.73 8.94
N ARG A 28 -9.15 14.96 8.72
CA ARG A 28 -9.56 15.44 7.39
C ARG A 28 -8.40 15.53 6.41
N LYS A 29 -7.26 16.09 6.81
CA LYS A 29 -6.08 16.26 5.96
C LYS A 29 -5.55 14.92 5.41
N PHE A 30 -5.67 13.85 6.19
CA PHE A 30 -5.24 12.50 5.79
C PHE A 30 -6.39 11.60 5.34
N THR A 31 -7.62 12.10 5.29
CA THR A 31 -8.74 11.36 4.71
C THR A 31 -8.69 11.50 3.21
N PRO A 32 -8.63 10.40 2.46
CA PRO A 32 -8.65 10.50 1.03
C PRO A 32 -10.03 10.98 0.51
N GLU A 33 -10.04 11.66 -0.63
CA GLU A 33 -11.22 11.95 -1.45
C GLU A 33 -11.97 10.66 -1.78
N ASP A 34 -13.24 10.82 -2.15
CA ASP A 34 -14.11 9.71 -2.54
C ASP A 34 -13.53 8.87 -3.67
N ASN A 35 -13.97 7.62 -3.77
CA ASN A 35 -13.53 6.74 -4.85
C ASN A 35 -14.24 7.14 -6.14
N TYR A 36 -13.47 7.51 -7.16
CA TYR A 36 -14.00 7.93 -8.47
C TYR A 36 -13.87 6.84 -9.54
N LEU A 37 -13.52 5.61 -9.16
CA LEU A 37 -13.38 4.48 -10.10
C LEU A 37 -14.71 3.78 -10.31
N THR A 38 -15.13 3.73 -11.57
CA THR A 38 -16.14 2.77 -12.03
C THR A 38 -15.42 1.53 -12.56
N ILE A 39 -15.76 0.36 -12.02
CA ILE A 39 -15.16 -0.92 -12.40
C ILE A 39 -16.25 -1.87 -12.86
N GLU A 40 -16.09 -2.43 -14.05
CA GLU A 40 -17.05 -3.35 -14.65
C GLU A 40 -16.48 -4.77 -14.73
N LYS A 41 -17.25 -5.77 -14.27
CA LYS A 41 -16.95 -7.22 -14.38
C LYS A 41 -15.69 -7.65 -13.60
N GLU A 42 -15.50 -8.96 -13.49
CA GLU A 42 -14.25 -9.55 -13.01
C GLU A 42 -13.12 -9.33 -14.02
N SER A 43 -11.90 -9.14 -13.53
CA SER A 43 -10.76 -8.94 -14.42
C SER A 43 -10.25 -10.20 -15.11
N GLY A 44 -10.61 -11.39 -14.60
CA GLY A 44 -9.85 -12.61 -14.90
C GLY A 44 -8.39 -12.53 -14.40
N LYS A 45 -7.58 -13.52 -14.74
CA LYS A 45 -6.16 -13.58 -14.34
C LYS A 45 -5.34 -12.54 -15.11
N ILE A 46 -4.81 -11.56 -14.40
CA ILE A 46 -3.89 -10.56 -14.94
C ILE A 46 -2.47 -10.95 -14.56
N PRO A 47 -1.53 -11.08 -15.49
CA PRO A 47 -0.14 -11.39 -15.17
C PRO A 47 0.51 -10.21 -14.44
N ILE A 48 1.32 -10.53 -13.42
CA ILE A 48 2.17 -9.58 -12.71
C ILE A 48 3.51 -9.51 -13.43
N THR A 49 3.93 -8.29 -13.78
CA THR A 49 5.30 -8.00 -14.21
C THR A 49 6.08 -7.44 -13.03
N TRP A 50 7.21 -8.05 -12.69
CA TRP A 50 8.08 -7.57 -11.62
C TRP A 50 9.25 -6.76 -12.17
N LEU A 51 9.52 -5.59 -11.59
CA LEU A 51 10.74 -4.82 -11.88
C LEU A 51 11.80 -5.01 -10.78
N GLY A 52 13.06 -5.11 -11.20
CA GLY A 52 14.22 -5.28 -10.31
C GLY A 52 14.44 -6.72 -9.85
N GLU A 53 15.69 -7.05 -9.53
CA GLU A 53 16.12 -8.42 -9.16
C GLU A 53 15.37 -8.99 -7.94
N ASN A 54 14.91 -8.11 -7.05
CA ASN A 54 14.23 -8.47 -5.80
C ASN A 54 12.71 -8.35 -5.87
N LYS A 55 12.11 -8.28 -7.06
CA LYS A 55 10.66 -8.07 -7.25
C LYS A 55 10.19 -6.80 -6.55
N ASN A 56 10.87 -5.68 -6.83
CA ASN A 56 10.72 -4.42 -6.10
C ASN A 56 9.48 -3.62 -6.48
N VAL A 57 8.96 -3.83 -7.68
CA VAL A 57 7.78 -3.13 -8.18
C VAL A 57 6.83 -4.13 -8.81
N LEU A 58 5.58 -4.14 -8.34
CA LEU A 58 4.49 -4.92 -8.91
C LEU A 58 3.84 -4.10 -10.00
N LEU A 59 4.01 -4.48 -11.27
CA LEU A 59 3.40 -3.81 -12.42
C LEU A 59 2.27 -4.65 -12.99
N LEU A 60 1.18 -3.98 -13.35
CA LEU A 60 0.03 -4.58 -14.01
C LEU A 60 -0.17 -3.97 -15.40
N PRO A 61 -0.32 -4.80 -16.43
CA PRO A 61 -0.55 -4.32 -17.78
C PRO A 61 -1.97 -3.74 -17.93
N ILE A 62 -2.07 -2.62 -18.63
CA ILE A 62 -3.33 -2.00 -19.03
C ILE A 62 -3.34 -1.67 -20.52
N HIS A 63 -4.55 -1.56 -21.06
CA HIS A 63 -4.78 -1.22 -22.46
C HIS A 63 -5.85 -0.14 -22.61
N PHE A 64 -5.63 0.77 -23.54
CA PHE A 64 -6.65 1.75 -23.94
C PHE A 64 -7.40 1.24 -25.16
N TYR A 65 -8.67 1.60 -25.27
CA TYR A 65 -9.48 1.20 -26.42
C TYR A 65 -8.90 1.78 -27.72
N GLY A 66 -8.68 0.91 -28.71
CA GLY A 66 -8.12 1.31 -30.01
C GLY A 66 -6.60 1.56 -30.00
N ASP A 67 -5.89 1.21 -28.92
CA ASP A 67 -4.43 1.24 -28.85
C ASP A 67 -3.87 -0.18 -28.69
N SER A 68 -2.92 -0.56 -29.55
CA SER A 68 -2.24 -1.85 -29.49
C SER A 68 -1.09 -1.88 -28.48
N SER A 69 -0.72 -0.73 -27.89
CA SER A 69 0.33 -0.64 -26.89
C SER A 69 -0.09 -1.28 -25.56
N VAL A 70 0.87 -1.91 -24.89
CA VAL A 70 0.76 -2.27 -23.47
C VAL A 70 1.35 -1.13 -22.64
N TYR A 71 0.59 -0.65 -21.68
CA TYR A 71 1.06 0.28 -20.65
C TYR A 71 1.05 -0.42 -19.30
N TYR A 72 1.75 0.13 -18.31
CA TYR A 72 1.83 -0.44 -16.98
C TYR A 72 1.44 0.58 -15.91
N LEU A 73 0.73 0.09 -14.90
CA LEU A 73 0.54 0.79 -13.64
C LEU A 73 1.24 0.00 -12.53
N GLN A 74 1.93 0.70 -11.64
CA GLN A 74 2.42 0.10 -10.39
C GLN A 74 1.24 -0.13 -9.45
N PHE A 75 1.00 -1.38 -9.05
CA PHE A 75 0.00 -1.68 -8.03
C PHE A 75 0.57 -1.38 -6.65
N ASP A 76 -0.01 -0.38 -5.99
CA ASP A 76 0.50 0.19 -4.75
C ASP A 76 -0.63 0.38 -3.74
N THR A 77 -0.75 -0.53 -2.77
CA THR A 77 -1.73 -0.42 -1.70
C THR A 77 -1.36 0.62 -0.64
N GLY A 78 -0.14 1.16 -0.66
CA GLY A 78 0.26 2.33 0.12
C GLY A 78 -0.25 3.64 -0.49
N ALA A 79 -0.61 3.65 -1.78
CA ALA A 79 -1.24 4.77 -2.45
C ALA A 79 -2.78 4.71 -2.33
N PRO A 80 -3.45 5.72 -1.75
CA PRO A 80 -4.91 5.71 -1.62
C PRO A 80 -5.67 5.98 -2.92
N TYR A 81 -5.01 6.30 -4.04
CA TYR A 81 -5.69 6.55 -5.31
C TYR A 81 -4.90 6.03 -6.49
N THR A 82 -5.64 5.71 -7.55
CA THR A 82 -5.10 5.52 -8.88
C THR A 82 -4.79 6.88 -9.51
N LEU A 83 -3.57 7.03 -10.01
CA LEU A 83 -3.06 8.27 -10.59
C LEU A 83 -2.17 8.01 -11.81
N PHE A 84 -1.98 9.06 -12.61
CA PHE A 84 -1.09 9.04 -13.77
C PHE A 84 0.07 10.02 -13.62
N TYR A 85 1.19 9.69 -14.26
CA TYR A 85 2.36 10.55 -14.33
C TYR A 85 2.26 11.49 -15.52
N ALA A 86 2.36 12.80 -15.26
CA ALA A 86 2.08 13.85 -16.24
C ALA A 86 2.86 13.69 -17.56
N GLY A 87 4.16 13.41 -17.48
CA GLY A 87 5.00 13.17 -18.65
C GLY A 87 4.58 11.95 -19.46
N ALA A 88 4.28 10.84 -18.78
CA ALA A 88 4.06 9.54 -19.40
C ALA A 88 2.74 9.44 -20.18
N ILE A 89 1.74 10.25 -19.84
CA ILE A 89 0.40 10.20 -20.47
C ILE A 89 0.19 11.18 -21.63
N LYS A 90 1.12 12.11 -21.90
CA LYS A 90 0.93 13.23 -22.86
C LYS A 90 0.41 12.80 -24.23
N ASN A 91 0.86 11.65 -24.73
CA ASN A 91 0.60 11.18 -26.10
C ASN A 91 -0.27 9.91 -26.16
N ILE A 92 -0.93 9.54 -25.07
CA ILE A 92 -1.75 8.32 -25.02
C ILE A 92 -3.15 8.61 -25.55
N LYS A 93 -3.53 7.93 -26.62
CA LYS A 93 -4.90 8.01 -27.14
C LYS A 93 -5.86 7.42 -26.12
N GLY A 94 -6.89 8.18 -25.75
CA GLY A 94 -7.89 7.77 -24.75
C GLY A 94 -7.67 8.33 -23.35
N VAL A 95 -6.59 9.08 -23.13
CA VAL A 95 -6.40 9.90 -21.92
C VAL A 95 -6.64 11.37 -22.28
N VAL A 96 -7.56 12.01 -21.56
CA VAL A 96 -7.87 13.43 -21.72
C VAL A 96 -7.50 14.14 -20.42
N SER A 97 -6.43 14.94 -20.47
CA SER A 97 -5.92 15.67 -19.31
C SER A 97 -6.49 17.08 -19.24
N SER A 98 -6.88 17.51 -18.04
CA SER A 98 -7.31 18.87 -17.71
C SER A 98 -6.75 19.25 -16.35
N ASN A 99 -5.82 20.20 -16.32
CA ASN A 99 -5.10 20.60 -15.11
C ASN A 99 -4.46 19.39 -14.40
N GLU A 100 -4.75 19.19 -13.11
CA GLU A 100 -4.24 18.11 -12.27
C GLU A 100 -5.10 16.83 -12.33
N ARG A 101 -6.05 16.76 -13.28
CA ARG A 101 -6.98 15.63 -13.43
C ARG A 101 -7.00 15.11 -14.85
N SER A 102 -7.32 13.83 -15.00
CA SER A 102 -7.55 13.22 -16.30
C SER A 102 -8.79 12.36 -16.31
N LYS A 103 -9.42 12.34 -17.49
CA LYS A 103 -10.47 11.41 -17.85
C LYS A 103 -9.87 10.32 -18.70
N ALA A 104 -10.11 9.07 -18.32
CA ALA A 104 -9.63 7.92 -19.06
C ALA A 104 -10.55 6.71 -18.88
N THR A 105 -10.41 5.78 -19.82
CA THR A 105 -10.98 4.44 -19.71
C THR A 105 -9.94 3.46 -20.22
N PHE A 106 -9.57 2.50 -19.38
CA PHE A 106 -8.62 1.46 -19.72
C PHE A 106 -9.14 0.09 -19.29
N TYR A 107 -8.55 -0.94 -19.86
CA TYR A 107 -8.79 -2.34 -19.54
C TYR A 107 -7.63 -2.87 -18.71
N LEU A 108 -7.97 -3.57 -17.63
CA LEU A 108 -7.05 -4.23 -16.73
C LEU A 108 -7.44 -5.72 -16.73
N GLY A 109 -6.82 -6.51 -17.62
CA GLY A 109 -7.40 -7.79 -18.02
C GLY A 109 -8.78 -7.61 -18.67
N ASN A 110 -9.78 -8.34 -18.20
CA ASN A 110 -11.16 -8.27 -18.70
C ASN A 110 -12.01 -7.17 -18.03
N THR A 111 -11.49 -6.49 -16.99
CA THR A 111 -12.24 -5.44 -16.29
C THR A 111 -11.99 -4.09 -16.95
N LYS A 112 -13.05 -3.32 -17.11
CA LYS A 112 -12.98 -1.95 -17.60
C LYS A 112 -12.97 -1.01 -16.41
N VAL A 113 -11.97 -0.15 -16.36
CA VAL A 113 -11.80 0.88 -15.32
C VAL A 113 -12.00 2.25 -15.97
N THR A 114 -12.93 3.03 -15.42
CA THR A 114 -13.27 4.35 -15.93
C THR A 114 -13.27 5.37 -14.78
N SER A 115 -12.69 6.54 -15.03
CA SER A 115 -12.86 7.73 -14.18
C SER A 115 -12.70 8.99 -15.02
N ASP A 116 -13.34 10.07 -14.59
CA ASP A 116 -13.14 11.43 -15.09
C ASP A 116 -12.22 12.28 -14.18
N LYS A 117 -11.69 11.68 -13.11
CA LYS A 117 -10.99 12.38 -12.01
C LYS A 117 -9.67 11.73 -11.59
N PHE A 118 -9.04 10.93 -12.46
CA PHE A 118 -7.72 10.39 -12.18
C PHE A 118 -6.75 11.53 -11.87
N ILE A 119 -6.03 11.44 -10.76
CA ILE A 119 -5.06 12.45 -10.37
C ILE A 119 -3.88 12.40 -11.35
N ILE A 120 -3.41 13.57 -11.79
CA ILE A 120 -2.17 13.71 -12.54
C ILE A 120 -1.10 14.21 -11.57
N LYS A 121 -0.01 13.45 -11.46
CA LYS A 121 1.17 13.84 -10.67
C LYS A 121 2.32 14.16 -11.59
N ASP A 122 2.89 15.35 -11.43
CA ASP A 122 4.16 15.68 -12.05
C ASP A 122 5.31 15.06 -11.22
N THR A 123 6.06 14.17 -11.85
CA THR A 123 7.22 13.50 -11.23
C THR A 123 8.53 14.21 -11.56
N GLY A 124 8.50 15.28 -12.37
CA GLY A 124 9.70 15.98 -12.85
C GLY A 124 10.54 15.16 -13.82
N GLU A 125 10.06 13.98 -14.25
CA GLU A 125 10.72 13.16 -15.27
C GLU A 125 10.15 13.48 -16.65
N ASP A 126 11.04 13.89 -17.56
CA ASP A 126 10.70 14.03 -18.97
C ASP A 126 10.35 12.66 -19.57
N SER A 127 9.28 12.65 -20.38
CA SER A 127 8.81 11.50 -21.15
C SER A 127 9.83 10.93 -22.14
N ASP A 128 10.97 11.60 -22.31
CA ASP A 128 12.03 11.27 -23.27
C ASP A 128 13.04 10.25 -22.73
N LYS A 129 12.99 9.88 -21.45
CA LYS A 129 13.63 8.63 -21.02
C LYS A 129 12.89 7.49 -21.70
N LYS A 130 13.57 6.76 -22.59
CA LYS A 130 13.09 5.48 -23.12
C LYS A 130 12.96 4.48 -21.97
N ASP A 131 11.85 4.55 -21.25
CA ASP A 131 11.47 3.49 -20.32
C ASP A 131 11.07 2.27 -21.19
N PRO A 132 11.83 1.16 -21.13
CA PRO A 132 11.48 -0.03 -21.88
C PRO A 132 10.09 -0.56 -21.49
N LEU A 133 9.63 -0.26 -20.27
CA LEU A 133 8.28 -0.57 -19.81
C LEU A 133 7.50 0.74 -19.76
N LYS A 134 6.42 0.89 -20.53
CA LYS A 134 5.62 2.13 -20.53
C LYS A 134 4.84 2.28 -19.23
N ILE A 135 5.51 2.61 -18.11
CA ILE A 135 4.91 2.82 -16.80
C ILE A 135 4.31 4.23 -16.77
N ILE A 136 2.99 4.31 -16.66
CA ILE A 136 2.26 5.58 -16.82
C ILE A 136 1.63 6.09 -15.54
N GLY A 137 1.78 5.37 -14.43
CA GLY A 137 1.19 5.77 -13.16
C GLY A 137 1.16 4.67 -12.11
N THR A 138 0.28 4.88 -11.13
CA THR A 138 0.06 4.02 -9.98
C THR A 138 -1.40 3.59 -9.94
N LEU A 139 -1.64 2.30 -9.74
CA LEU A 139 -2.96 1.73 -9.41
C LEU A 139 -3.04 1.62 -7.90
N GLY A 140 -3.80 2.53 -7.28
CA GLY A 140 -3.89 2.65 -5.82
C GLY A 140 -4.90 1.67 -5.21
N ALA A 141 -5.04 1.76 -3.89
CA ALA A 141 -5.97 0.94 -3.11
C ALA A 141 -7.46 1.27 -3.37
N ASP A 142 -7.79 2.36 -4.07
CA ASP A 142 -9.16 2.67 -4.52
C ASP A 142 -9.73 1.61 -5.48
N ILE A 143 -8.86 0.84 -6.16
CA ILE A 143 -9.27 -0.34 -6.94
C ILE A 143 -9.87 -1.45 -6.06
N LEU A 144 -9.55 -1.48 -4.75
CA LEU A 144 -9.97 -2.54 -3.83
C LEU A 144 -11.25 -2.20 -3.05
N GLU A 145 -11.60 -0.92 -2.95
CA GLU A 145 -12.75 -0.44 -2.16
C GLU A 145 -14.05 -1.08 -2.65
N ASP A 146 -14.84 -1.62 -1.70
CA ASP A 146 -16.08 -2.36 -1.93
C ASP A 146 -15.97 -3.54 -2.91
N ARG A 147 -14.79 -4.17 -3.00
CA ARG A 147 -14.51 -5.27 -3.93
C ARG A 147 -13.73 -6.41 -3.28
N LYS A 148 -13.70 -7.54 -4.00
CA LYS A 148 -12.93 -8.74 -3.65
C LYS A 148 -11.77 -8.90 -4.63
N THR A 149 -10.58 -9.21 -4.12
CA THR A 149 -9.35 -9.33 -4.91
C THR A 149 -8.57 -10.57 -4.49
N LEU A 150 -7.99 -11.29 -5.46
CA LEU A 150 -7.05 -12.38 -5.22
C LEU A 150 -5.70 -12.01 -5.82
N ILE A 151 -4.68 -11.91 -4.98
CA ILE A 151 -3.28 -11.78 -5.40
C ILE A 151 -2.63 -13.15 -5.25
N ASN A 152 -2.30 -13.79 -6.37
CA ASN A 152 -1.62 -15.08 -6.41
C ASN A 152 -0.14 -14.86 -6.71
N PHE A 153 0.68 -14.70 -5.67
CA PHE A 153 2.11 -14.47 -5.84
C PHE A 153 2.85 -15.72 -6.37
N ARG A 154 2.39 -16.93 -6.00
CA ARG A 154 2.95 -18.20 -6.50
C ARG A 154 2.89 -18.29 -8.03
N GLU A 155 1.74 -17.92 -8.60
CA GLU A 155 1.50 -17.96 -10.04
C GLU A 155 1.68 -16.59 -10.73
N ASN A 156 2.20 -15.58 -10.01
CA ASN A 156 2.38 -14.20 -10.47
C ASN A 156 1.15 -13.63 -11.22
N ASN A 157 -0.04 -13.73 -10.63
CA ASN A 157 -1.24 -13.11 -11.21
C ASN A 157 -2.16 -12.48 -10.15
N ILE A 158 -2.98 -11.52 -10.59
CA ILE A 158 -4.02 -10.88 -9.77
C ILE A 158 -5.37 -11.01 -10.46
N VAL A 159 -6.43 -11.19 -9.66
CA VAL A 159 -7.81 -11.10 -10.11
C VAL A 159 -8.53 -10.06 -9.26
N PHE A 160 -9.05 -9.02 -9.90
CA PHE A 160 -9.86 -7.97 -9.28
C PHE A 160 -11.34 -8.21 -9.47
N ASN A 161 -12.11 -7.59 -8.57
CA ASN A 161 -13.57 -7.49 -8.63
C ASN A 161 -14.27 -8.85 -8.67
N LEU A 162 -13.72 -9.83 -7.94
CA LEU A 162 -14.28 -11.18 -7.81
C LEU A 162 -15.72 -11.14 -7.28
N THR A 163 -16.59 -11.98 -7.84
CA THR A 163 -17.96 -12.16 -7.35
C THR A 163 -17.96 -12.98 -6.06
N ASP A 164 -17.21 -14.08 -6.07
CA ASP A 164 -17.20 -15.08 -5.01
C ASP A 164 -15.83 -15.21 -4.33
N THR A 165 -15.85 -15.74 -3.12
CA THR A 165 -14.61 -16.12 -2.42
C THR A 165 -13.96 -17.31 -3.13
N PRO A 166 -12.67 -17.24 -3.52
CA PRO A 166 -12.01 -18.33 -4.21
C PRO A 166 -11.96 -19.61 -3.38
N VAL A 167 -12.05 -20.75 -4.08
CA VAL A 167 -11.87 -22.08 -3.48
C VAL A 167 -10.52 -22.15 -2.74
N GLY A 168 -10.56 -22.69 -1.51
CA GLY A 168 -9.40 -22.80 -0.62
C GLY A 168 -9.40 -21.81 0.56
N PHE A 169 -10.11 -20.68 0.47
CA PHE A 169 -10.13 -19.68 1.55
C PHE A 169 -11.30 -19.80 2.54
N GLY A 170 -12.35 -20.57 2.21
CA GLY A 170 -13.68 -20.47 2.84
C GLY A 170 -13.77 -20.43 4.36
N LYS A 171 -12.92 -21.17 5.11
CA LYS A 171 -12.91 -21.12 6.59
C LYS A 171 -11.69 -20.43 7.20
N ASN A 172 -10.71 -20.03 6.38
CA ASN A 172 -9.41 -19.50 6.81
C ASN A 172 -9.33 -17.98 6.64
N LEU A 173 -10.43 -17.29 6.88
CA LEU A 173 -10.50 -15.83 6.79
C LEU A 173 -10.32 -15.20 8.18
N ALA A 174 -9.42 -14.23 8.25
CA ALA A 174 -9.24 -13.35 9.39
C ALA A 174 -9.92 -12.00 9.13
N ASP A 175 -10.30 -11.32 10.21
CA ASP A 175 -10.68 -9.91 10.12
C ASP A 175 -9.46 -9.05 9.80
N PHE A 176 -9.65 -8.01 9.00
CA PHE A 176 -8.67 -6.93 8.83
C PHE A 176 -9.39 -5.58 8.85
N THR A 177 -8.65 -4.48 8.81
CA THR A 177 -9.24 -3.15 8.69
C THR A 177 -8.87 -2.55 7.35
N PHE A 178 -9.87 -2.17 6.54
CA PHE A 178 -9.71 -1.29 5.39
C PHE A 178 -10.20 0.11 5.75
N LYS A 179 -9.29 1.01 6.15
CA LYS A 179 -9.67 2.38 6.57
C LYS A 179 -8.81 3.41 5.86
N LYS A 180 -9.45 4.44 5.30
CA LYS A 180 -8.77 5.46 4.47
C LYS A 180 -7.90 4.80 3.40
N ARG A 181 -8.41 3.69 2.84
CA ARG A 181 -7.75 2.82 1.86
C ARG A 181 -6.41 2.20 2.28
N HIS A 182 -6.15 2.11 3.58
CA HIS A 182 -5.04 1.35 4.12
C HIS A 182 -5.52 -0.02 4.57
N ILE A 183 -4.78 -1.07 4.21
CA ILE A 183 -5.03 -2.45 4.64
C ILE A 183 -4.21 -2.70 5.90
N ILE A 184 -4.89 -2.81 7.05
CA ILE A 184 -4.25 -3.12 8.32
C ILE A 184 -4.57 -4.56 8.69
N ILE A 185 -3.55 -5.42 8.64
CA ILE A 185 -3.63 -6.84 8.94
C ILE A 185 -3.28 -7.06 10.41
N PRO A 186 -4.22 -7.56 11.24
CA PRO A 186 -3.88 -8.06 12.56
C PRO A 186 -3.17 -9.41 12.44
N ALA A 187 -2.07 -9.58 13.18
CA ALA A 187 -1.30 -10.81 13.16
C ALA A 187 -0.66 -11.10 14.51
N MET A 188 -0.21 -12.33 14.73
CA MET A 188 0.63 -12.66 15.87
C MET A 188 2.10 -12.62 15.47
N LEU A 189 2.93 -11.94 16.25
CA LEU A 189 4.38 -11.96 16.12
C LEU A 189 4.99 -12.17 17.50
N LYS A 190 5.82 -13.21 17.66
CA LYS A 190 6.39 -13.64 18.97
C LYS A 190 5.33 -13.81 20.08
N GLY A 191 4.13 -14.27 19.70
CA GLY A 191 3.02 -14.48 20.65
C GLY A 191 2.25 -13.20 21.03
N ASN A 192 2.60 -12.04 20.50
CA ASN A 192 1.89 -10.78 20.72
C ASN A 192 0.91 -10.48 19.58
N LYS A 193 -0.22 -9.85 19.90
CA LYS A 193 -1.16 -9.32 18.91
C LYS A 193 -0.63 -8.00 18.37
N GLU A 194 -0.32 -7.98 17.09
CA GLU A 194 0.33 -6.88 16.39
C GLU A 194 -0.53 -6.40 15.20
N LYS A 195 -0.23 -5.21 14.69
CA LYS A 195 -0.93 -4.62 13.53
C LYS A 195 0.07 -4.22 12.47
N PHE A 196 -0.16 -4.67 11.24
CA PHE A 196 0.73 -4.40 10.11
C PHE A 196 0.00 -3.70 9.00
N LEU A 197 0.58 -2.64 8.46
CA LEU A 197 0.13 -2.07 7.20
C LEU A 197 0.62 -2.97 6.05
N TYR A 198 -0.26 -3.42 5.17
CA TYR A 198 0.16 -4.06 3.94
C TYR A 198 0.34 -3.04 2.82
N ASP A 199 1.54 -3.00 2.26
CA ASP A 199 1.96 -2.03 1.25
C ASP A 199 2.65 -2.76 0.09
N SER A 200 1.92 -2.94 -1.02
CA SER A 200 2.47 -3.53 -2.24
C SER A 200 3.47 -2.61 -2.97
N GLY A 201 3.49 -1.30 -2.68
CA GLY A 201 4.50 -0.38 -3.19
C GLY A 201 5.88 -0.61 -2.56
N THR A 202 5.92 -1.08 -1.31
CA THR A 202 7.15 -1.45 -0.59
C THR A 202 7.53 -2.92 -0.84
N SER A 203 7.57 -3.37 -2.10
CA SER A 203 7.64 -4.80 -2.43
C SER A 203 8.93 -5.51 -2.00
N ALA A 204 10.06 -4.78 -1.93
CA ALA A 204 11.39 -5.35 -1.72
C ALA A 204 11.62 -5.97 -0.33
N TYR A 205 10.80 -5.57 0.66
CA TYR A 205 10.96 -5.95 2.06
C TYR A 205 9.87 -6.92 2.50
N GLU A 206 10.21 -7.82 3.42
CA GLU A 206 9.23 -8.70 4.07
C GLU A 206 8.51 -7.95 5.19
N LEU A 207 9.29 -7.41 6.13
CA LEU A 207 8.81 -6.55 7.22
C LEU A 207 9.72 -5.33 7.37
N LEU A 208 9.16 -4.15 7.15
CA LEU A 208 9.78 -2.87 7.50
C LEU A 208 9.24 -2.39 8.85
N THR A 209 10.11 -2.17 9.82
CA THR A 209 9.71 -1.85 11.21
C THR A 209 10.66 -0.85 11.87
N SER A 210 10.36 -0.50 13.11
CA SER A 210 11.21 0.35 13.96
C SER A 210 12.55 -0.33 14.27
N LYS A 211 13.56 0.48 14.61
CA LYS A 211 14.89 -0.04 14.99
C LYS A 211 14.80 -0.97 16.20
N GLU A 212 13.96 -0.66 17.17
CA GLU A 212 13.77 -1.42 18.41
C GLU A 212 13.15 -2.78 18.14
N ILE A 213 12.10 -2.83 17.31
CA ILE A 213 11.47 -4.09 16.91
C ILE A 213 12.45 -4.89 16.03
N TRP A 214 13.15 -4.23 15.10
CA TRP A 214 14.18 -4.85 14.27
C TRP A 214 15.30 -5.50 15.10
N GLU A 215 15.83 -4.80 16.11
CA GLU A 215 16.83 -5.33 17.06
C GLU A 215 16.28 -6.57 17.80
N SER A 216 14.98 -6.57 18.16
CA SER A 216 14.34 -7.68 18.88
C SER A 216 14.02 -8.91 18.02
N LEU A 217 13.99 -8.74 16.70
CA LEU A 217 13.64 -9.77 15.71
C LEU A 217 14.85 -10.33 14.98
N LYS A 218 15.91 -9.53 14.77
CA LYS A 218 17.09 -10.01 14.05
C LYS A 218 17.78 -11.16 14.78
N SER A 219 18.28 -12.13 14.03
CA SER A 219 19.09 -13.20 14.60
C SER A 219 20.43 -12.62 15.11
N LYS A 220 20.94 -13.15 16.22
CA LYS A 220 22.13 -12.59 16.92
C LYS A 220 23.35 -12.44 16.01
N ASP A 221 23.60 -13.43 15.14
CA ASP A 221 24.77 -13.49 14.26
C ASP A 221 24.47 -13.07 12.81
N SER A 222 23.32 -12.44 12.56
CA SER A 222 22.96 -12.04 11.20
C SER A 222 23.87 -10.93 10.68
N LYS A 223 24.45 -11.12 9.49
CA LYS A 223 25.10 -10.03 8.76
C LYS A 223 24.05 -9.01 8.32
N VAL A 224 24.24 -7.75 8.70
CA VAL A 224 23.34 -6.66 8.32
C VAL A 224 23.72 -6.13 6.94
N SER A 225 22.81 -6.23 5.98
CA SER A 225 22.92 -5.57 4.68
C SER A 225 22.52 -4.10 4.82
N LYS A 226 23.29 -3.20 4.22
CA LYS A 226 23.00 -1.76 4.19
C LYS A 226 22.85 -1.29 2.76
N GLU A 227 21.71 -0.70 2.43
CA GLU A 227 21.48 -0.14 1.10
C GLU A 227 21.09 1.33 1.23
N LYS A 228 21.65 2.18 0.37
CA LYS A 228 21.33 3.60 0.31
C LYS A 228 20.38 3.86 -0.84
N ALA A 229 19.24 4.48 -0.54
CA ALA A 229 18.30 4.96 -1.53
C ALA A 229 18.22 6.49 -1.44
N ASN A 230 18.32 7.17 -2.60
CA ASN A 230 18.11 8.60 -2.67
C ASN A 230 16.60 8.87 -2.77
N SER A 231 16.02 9.55 -1.78
CA SER A 231 14.60 9.95 -1.80
C SER A 231 14.50 11.47 -1.77
N TRP A 232 14.29 12.07 -2.94
CA TRP A 232 13.96 13.49 -3.21
C TRP A 232 14.89 14.54 -2.56
N GLN A 233 15.01 14.59 -1.22
CA GLN A 233 15.87 15.49 -0.44
C GLN A 233 16.65 14.81 0.71
N ASN A 234 16.40 13.53 1.02
CA ASN A 234 17.08 12.79 2.09
C ASN A 234 17.69 11.48 1.57
N VAL A 235 18.85 11.11 2.11
CA VAL A 235 19.44 9.78 1.91
C VAL A 235 18.77 8.83 2.90
N LEU A 236 17.97 7.90 2.39
CA LEU A 236 17.41 6.81 3.19
C LEU A 236 18.43 5.68 3.24
N ILE A 237 18.76 5.22 4.44
CA ILE A 237 19.66 4.09 4.64
C ILE A 237 18.82 2.95 5.20
N THR A 238 18.71 1.87 4.45
CA THR A 238 18.00 0.67 4.89
C THR A 238 18.98 -0.30 5.50
N TYR A 239 18.52 -1.01 6.54
CA TYR A 239 19.29 -2.00 7.26
C TYR A 239 18.47 -3.28 7.33
N THR A 240 18.90 -4.30 6.61
CA THR A 240 18.20 -5.58 6.53
C THR A 240 19.00 -6.66 7.22
N ALA A 241 18.36 -7.43 8.09
CA ALA A 241 18.94 -8.54 8.82
C ALA A 241 18.09 -9.80 8.65
N LYS A 242 18.74 -10.96 8.79
CA LYS A 242 18.02 -12.24 8.82
C LYS A 242 17.23 -12.38 10.11
N THR A 243 16.11 -13.07 10.00
CA THR A 243 15.27 -13.47 11.13
C THR A 243 14.70 -14.86 10.85
N ASP A 244 14.32 -15.58 11.90
CA ASP A 244 13.69 -16.90 11.89
C ASP A 244 12.28 -16.84 12.54
N ASN A 245 11.76 -15.63 12.75
CA ASN A 245 10.46 -15.42 13.36
C ASN A 245 9.33 -15.81 12.39
N LEU A 246 8.18 -16.16 12.95
CA LEU A 246 6.95 -16.40 12.21
C LEU A 246 5.97 -15.25 12.46
N ILE A 247 5.26 -14.85 11.40
CA ILE A 247 4.07 -14.02 11.50
C ILE A 247 2.84 -14.88 11.25
N LYS A 248 1.91 -14.91 12.20
CA LYS A 248 0.67 -15.67 12.07
C LYS A 248 -0.47 -14.76 11.66
N ILE A 249 -1.02 -14.98 10.46
CA ILE A 249 -2.16 -14.25 9.92
C ILE A 249 -3.34 -15.22 9.83
N GLY A 250 -4.38 -14.99 10.64
CA GLY A 250 -5.47 -15.96 10.80
C GLY A 250 -4.95 -17.29 11.32
N SER A 251 -5.16 -18.36 10.56
CA SER A 251 -4.67 -19.71 10.87
C SER A 251 -3.32 -20.03 10.24
N LYS A 252 -2.76 -19.16 9.38
CA LYS A 252 -1.53 -19.40 8.62
C LYS A 252 -0.31 -18.83 9.32
N ASP A 253 0.69 -19.67 9.57
CA ASP A 253 2.04 -19.24 9.92
C ASP A 253 2.84 -18.95 8.65
N ILE A 254 3.41 -17.76 8.57
CA ILE A 254 4.22 -17.29 7.44
C ILE A 254 5.64 -17.01 7.96
N PRO A 255 6.68 -17.63 7.38
CA PRO A 255 8.04 -17.37 7.79
C PRO A 255 8.50 -15.98 7.38
N LEU A 256 9.06 -15.24 8.34
CA LEU A 256 9.88 -14.07 8.07
C LEU A 256 11.33 -14.55 7.97
N ASN A 257 11.97 -14.29 6.84
CA ASN A 257 13.39 -14.56 6.61
C ASN A 257 14.21 -13.30 6.80
N ASN A 258 13.62 -12.12 6.57
CA ASN A 258 14.30 -10.83 6.66
C ASN A 258 13.45 -9.80 7.39
N VAL A 259 14.11 -8.95 8.17
CA VAL A 259 13.51 -7.77 8.81
C VAL A 259 14.36 -6.55 8.50
N THR A 260 13.70 -5.43 8.21
CA THR A 260 14.33 -4.20 7.75
C THR A 260 13.92 -3.02 8.64
N TYR A 261 14.85 -2.10 8.90
CA TYR A 261 14.54 -0.76 9.38
C TYR A 261 15.22 0.28 8.50
N VAL A 262 14.73 1.52 8.54
CA VAL A 262 15.23 2.62 7.71
C VAL A 262 15.62 3.81 8.57
N GLU A 263 16.80 4.37 8.32
CA GLU A 263 17.25 5.66 8.83
C GLU A 263 17.05 6.75 7.77
N GLY A 264 16.81 7.99 8.21
CA GLY A 264 16.57 9.13 7.32
C GLY A 264 15.12 9.58 7.23
N PHE A 265 14.19 8.88 7.90
CA PHE A 265 12.85 9.43 8.17
C PHE A 265 12.92 10.56 9.19
N SER A 266 12.01 11.53 9.07
CA SER A 266 11.84 12.54 10.13
C SER A 266 11.32 11.87 11.42
N GLN A 267 11.78 12.34 12.58
CA GLN A 267 11.32 11.80 13.88
C GLN A 267 9.80 11.83 14.05
N ALA A 268 9.11 12.77 13.39
CA ALA A 268 7.66 12.86 13.36
C ALA A 268 7.00 11.68 12.62
N GLN A 269 7.55 11.22 11.50
CA GLN A 269 7.02 10.08 10.74
C GLN A 269 7.15 8.77 11.53
N TYR A 270 8.32 8.54 12.14
CA TYR A 270 8.54 7.39 13.03
C TYR A 270 7.58 7.42 14.24
N SER A 271 7.42 8.59 14.86
CA SER A 271 6.50 8.77 15.99
C SER A 271 5.06 8.50 15.59
N MET A 272 4.60 8.95 14.41
CA MET A 272 3.25 8.67 13.91
C MET A 272 2.99 7.17 13.72
N MET A 273 3.95 6.42 13.18
CA MET A 273 3.83 4.96 13.08
C MET A 273 3.69 4.33 14.47
N LYS A 274 4.53 4.74 15.43
CA LYS A 274 4.49 4.23 16.81
C LYS A 274 3.17 4.56 17.52
N PHE A 275 2.69 5.80 17.42
CA PHE A 275 1.44 6.25 18.06
C PHE A 275 0.19 5.67 17.41
N SER A 276 0.26 5.23 16.15
CA SER A 276 -0.84 4.52 15.49
C SER A 276 -1.02 3.08 16.00
N GLY A 277 -0.09 2.56 16.80
CA GLY A 277 -0.08 1.18 17.26
C GLY A 277 0.26 0.19 16.14
N MET A 278 0.90 0.65 15.07
CA MET A 278 1.41 -0.20 13.99
C MET A 278 2.80 -0.71 14.35
N THR A 279 2.98 -2.01 14.17
CA THR A 279 4.24 -2.74 14.42
C THR A 279 5.19 -2.57 13.24
N GLY A 280 4.66 -2.46 12.02
CA GLY A 280 5.45 -2.25 10.82
C GLY A 280 4.61 -2.34 9.55
N MET A 281 5.30 -2.39 8.42
CA MET A 281 4.71 -2.54 7.09
C MET A 281 5.17 -3.88 6.49
N LEU A 282 4.23 -4.65 5.97
CA LEU A 282 4.49 -5.89 5.23
C LEU A 282 4.50 -5.55 3.74
N GLY A 283 5.61 -5.90 3.08
CA GLY A 283 5.71 -5.79 1.62
C GLY A 283 5.24 -7.06 0.92
N ASN A 284 5.46 -7.14 -0.39
CA ASN A 284 5.09 -8.33 -1.17
C ASN A 284 5.99 -9.53 -0.87
N LYS A 285 7.25 -9.30 -0.45
CA LYS A 285 8.25 -10.36 -0.31
C LYS A 285 7.84 -11.47 0.66
N VAL A 286 7.16 -11.12 1.74
CA VAL A 286 6.70 -12.10 2.75
C VAL A 286 5.62 -13.05 2.21
N PHE A 287 4.92 -12.65 1.14
CA PHE A 287 3.82 -13.40 0.54
C PHE A 287 4.18 -14.08 -0.77
N LEU A 288 5.44 -14.05 -1.24
CA LEU A 288 5.82 -14.54 -2.57
C LEU A 288 5.46 -16.00 -2.84
N ASN A 289 5.39 -16.81 -1.79
CA ASN A 289 5.01 -18.22 -1.84
C ASN A 289 3.56 -18.44 -1.38
N ASN A 290 2.70 -17.43 -1.48
CA ASN A 290 1.33 -17.47 -1.01
C ASN A 290 0.33 -16.94 -2.03
N ARG A 291 -0.94 -17.22 -1.73
CA ARG A 291 -2.10 -16.53 -2.31
C ARG A 291 -2.71 -15.67 -1.21
N MET A 292 -3.02 -14.41 -1.52
CA MET A 292 -3.70 -13.48 -0.63
C MET A 292 -5.07 -13.13 -1.22
N TYR A 293 -6.13 -13.47 -0.50
CA TYR A 293 -7.49 -13.04 -0.82
C TYR A 293 -7.88 -11.88 0.10
N ILE A 294 -8.35 -10.78 -0.48
CA ILE A 294 -8.76 -9.55 0.20
C ILE A 294 -10.22 -9.28 -0.15
N ASP A 295 -11.09 -9.27 0.85
CA ASP A 295 -12.51 -8.94 0.73
C ASP A 295 -12.77 -7.64 1.49
N CYS A 296 -12.75 -6.51 0.78
CA CYS A 296 -13.01 -5.20 1.38
C CYS A 296 -14.50 -4.95 1.68
N ILE A 297 -15.40 -5.77 1.14
CA ILE A 297 -16.84 -5.69 1.43
C ILE A 297 -17.09 -6.19 2.87
N ASN A 298 -16.49 -7.34 3.20
CA ASN A 298 -16.69 -7.98 4.50
C ASN A 298 -15.53 -7.77 5.48
N ASN A 299 -14.51 -7.00 5.09
CA ASN A 299 -13.26 -6.81 5.83
C ASN A 299 -12.60 -8.15 6.22
N LYS A 300 -12.55 -9.09 5.27
CA LYS A 300 -11.94 -10.41 5.45
C LYS A 300 -10.68 -10.56 4.61
N ILE A 301 -9.63 -11.14 5.19
CA ILE A 301 -8.39 -11.48 4.49
C ILE A 301 -8.05 -12.95 4.72
N GLY A 302 -7.55 -13.63 3.70
CA GLY A 302 -7.08 -15.00 3.80
C GLY A 302 -5.71 -15.15 3.15
N ILE A 303 -4.86 -15.99 3.76
CA ILE A 303 -3.56 -16.37 3.21
C ILE A 303 -3.51 -17.90 3.06
N ASP A 304 -3.18 -18.36 1.87
CA ASP A 304 -2.99 -19.77 1.51
C ASP A 304 -1.53 -20.02 1.12
#